data_AF-U7P1L1-F1
#
_entry.id   AF-U7P1L1-F1
#
_cell.length_a   1.000
_cell.length_b   1.000
_cell.length_c   1.000
_cell.angle_alpha   90.00
_cell.angle_beta   90.00
_cell.angle_gamma   90.00
#
_symmetry.space_group_name_H-M   'P 1'
#
loop_
_entity.id
_entity.type
_entity.pdbx_description
1 polymer ?
#
loop_
_entity_poly.entity_id
_entity_poly.type
_entity_poly.pdbx_seq_one_letter_code
_entity_poly.pdbx_strand_id
1 'polypeptide(L)'
;MEGFNFNFWLVIGLMVAFFAFRAWRNETRGKKKASGSLVVPPGVHHVQIDYMDQRGKMTTREITAHRHRGGKVYAYCHLRHGERTFLVENIIGPVTDMETGELLDAEAWAESL
;
A
#
# COMPACT_ATOMS: atom_id res chain seq x y z
N MET A 1 26.78 43.31 17.40
CA MET A 1 26.61 42.84 16.00
C MET A 1 26.13 41.41 16.09
N GLU A 2 24.81 41.22 16.17
CA GLU A 2 24.21 39.90 16.35
C GLU A 2 24.12 39.23 14.98
N GLY A 3 24.95 38.22 14.76
CA GLY A 3 24.89 37.36 13.59
C GLY A 3 23.60 36.55 13.63
N PHE A 4 22.55 37.08 13.00
CA PHE A 4 21.28 36.39 12.81
C PHE A 4 21.56 35.12 12.00
N ASN A 5 21.51 33.97 12.66
CA ASN A 5 21.90 32.67 12.11
C ASN A 5 20.94 32.25 10.98
N PHE A 6 21.25 32.68 9.75
CA PHE A 6 20.51 32.36 8.53
C PHE A 6 20.33 30.85 8.33
N ASN A 7 21.30 30.04 8.77
CA ASN A 7 21.24 28.58 8.72
C ASN A 7 20.16 27.98 9.65
N PHE A 8 19.81 28.64 10.76
CA PHE A 8 18.82 28.13 11.70
C PHE A 8 17.40 28.17 11.14
N TRP A 9 17.04 29.28 10.49
CA TRP A 9 15.73 29.43 9.84
C TRP A 9 15.57 28.55 8.60
N LEU A 10 16.67 28.26 7.89
CA LEU A 10 16.68 27.37 6.73
C LEU A 10 16.39 25.90 7.15
N VAL A 11 16.98 25.46 8.28
CA VAL A 11 16.71 24.13 8.84
C VAL A 11 15.27 24.01 9.35
N ILE A 12 14.75 25.04 10.03
CA ILE A 12 13.34 25.06 10.48
C ILE A 12 12.40 25.02 9.27
N GLY A 13 12.66 25.82 8.23
CA GLY A 13 11.87 25.82 7.01
C GLY A 13 11.83 24.45 6.32
N LEU A 14 12.98 23.76 6.25
CA LEU A 14 13.05 22.40 5.69
C LEU A 14 12.30 21.37 6.55
N MET A 15 12.37 21.47 7.88
CA MET A 15 11.61 20.58 8.75
C MET A 15 10.11 20.81 8.62
N VAL A 16 9.64 22.05 8.62
CA VAL A 16 8.21 22.37 8.44
C VAL A 16 7.72 21.90 7.07
N ALA A 17 8.50 22.13 6.00
CA ALA A 17 8.18 21.62 4.67
C ALA A 17 8.17 20.08 4.62
N PHE A 18 9.09 19.41 5.31
CA PHE A 18 9.13 17.95 5.41
C PHE A 18 7.90 17.40 6.14
N PHE A 19 7.52 17.99 7.28
CA PHE A 19 6.33 17.59 8.03
C PHE A 19 5.03 17.89 7.27
N ALA A 20 4.94 19.04 6.59
CA ALA A 20 3.80 19.39 5.74
C ALA A 20 3.69 18.44 4.53
N PHE A 21 4.81 18.12 3.87
CA PHE A 21 4.85 17.16 2.77
C PHE A 21 4.44 15.76 3.24
N ARG A 22 4.88 15.36 4.44
CA ARG A 22 4.54 14.07 5.03
C ARG A 22 3.06 14.00 5.42
N ALA A 23 2.51 15.07 5.98
CA ALA A 23 1.09 15.18 6.30
C ALA A 23 0.22 15.16 5.04
N TRP A 24 0.58 15.95 4.02
CA TRP A 24 -0.11 15.97 2.73
C TRP A 24 -0.08 14.63 1.99
N ARG A 25 1.04 13.89 2.06
CA ARG A 25 1.13 12.52 1.53
C ARG A 25 0.19 11.56 2.27
N ASN A 26 -0.03 11.76 3.56
CA ASN A 26 -0.97 10.95 4.33
C ASN A 26 -2.43 11.29 3.96
N GLU A 27 -2.71 12.55 3.67
CA GLU A 27 -4.06 13.00 3.30
C GLU A 27 -4.48 12.54 1.90
N THR A 28 -3.52 12.36 0.99
CA THR A 28 -3.79 11.75 -0.33
C THR A 28 -4.03 10.23 -0.27
N ARG A 29 -3.62 9.53 0.81
CA ARG A 29 -4.01 8.13 1.08
C ARG A 29 -5.47 8.00 1.54
N GLY A 30 -6.09 9.06 2.04
CA GLY A 30 -7.48 9.05 2.53
C GLY A 30 -8.56 9.10 1.45
N LYS A 31 -8.20 9.20 0.16
CA LYS A 31 -9.18 9.27 -0.92
C LYS A 31 -9.72 7.88 -1.26
N LYS A 32 -10.81 7.52 -0.56
CA LYS A 32 -11.79 6.44 -0.83
C LYS A 32 -11.17 5.17 -1.43
N LYS A 33 -10.90 4.17 -0.57
CA LYS A 33 -10.69 2.78 -1.01
C LYS A 33 -11.81 2.43 -1.98
N ALA A 34 -11.43 2.14 -3.22
CA ALA A 34 -12.37 1.86 -4.29
C ALA A 34 -13.21 0.61 -3.91
N SER A 35 -14.49 0.69 -4.23
CA SER A 35 -15.58 -0.22 -3.91
C SER A 35 -15.35 -1.64 -4.47
N GLY A 36 -14.42 -2.39 -3.89
CA GLY A 36 -14.39 -3.84 -4.04
C GLY A 36 -15.56 -4.48 -3.26
N SER A 37 -15.93 -5.70 -3.64
CA SER A 37 -16.91 -6.46 -2.87
C SER A 37 -16.40 -6.68 -1.43
N LEU A 38 -17.25 -6.39 -0.45
CA LEU A 38 -17.01 -6.73 0.96
C LEU A 38 -17.25 -8.21 1.24
N VAL A 39 -17.97 -8.89 0.34
CA VAL A 39 -18.19 -10.34 0.42
C VAL A 39 -17.13 -11.00 -0.45
N VAL A 40 -16.18 -11.67 0.21
CA VAL A 40 -15.08 -12.38 -0.46
C VAL A 40 -15.30 -13.88 -0.35
N PRO A 41 -15.28 -14.63 -1.47
CA PRO A 41 -15.32 -16.09 -1.42
C PRO A 41 -14.10 -16.63 -0.64
N PRO A 42 -14.26 -17.65 0.20
CA PRO A 42 -13.12 -18.28 0.85
C PRO A 42 -12.21 -18.93 -0.20
N GLY A 43 -10.89 -18.79 -0.03
CA GLY A 43 -9.91 -19.47 -0.88
C GLY A 43 -9.48 -18.70 -2.13
N VAL A 44 -9.74 -17.39 -2.24
CA VAL A 44 -9.19 -16.58 -3.33
C VAL A 44 -7.70 -16.30 -3.08
N HIS A 45 -6.84 -17.14 -3.66
CA HIS A 45 -5.39 -17.06 -3.47
C HIS A 45 -4.66 -16.39 -4.64
N HIS A 46 -5.10 -16.59 -5.88
CA HIS A 46 -4.44 -16.06 -7.07
C HIS A 46 -5.06 -14.72 -7.47
N VAL A 47 -4.33 -13.63 -7.22
CA VAL A 47 -4.85 -12.28 -7.38
C VAL A 47 -3.86 -11.33 -8.05
N GLN A 48 -4.39 -10.26 -8.62
CA GLN A 48 -3.64 -9.09 -9.02
C GLN A 48 -3.91 -7.92 -8.07
N ILE A 49 -2.83 -7.25 -7.64
CA ILE A 49 -2.88 -6.08 -6.76
C ILE A 49 -2.07 -4.93 -7.34
N ASP A 50 -2.55 -3.70 -7.15
CA ASP A 50 -1.71 -2.51 -7.31
C ASP A 50 -1.01 -2.21 -5.98
N TYR A 51 0.32 -2.23 -5.97
CA TYR A 51 1.11 -2.13 -4.75
C TYR A 51 2.06 -0.94 -4.77
N MET A 52 2.04 -0.16 -3.69
CA MET A 52 2.94 0.96 -3.47
C MET A 52 4.16 0.52 -2.64
N ASP A 53 5.35 0.59 -3.21
CA ASP A 53 6.57 0.27 -2.46
C ASP A 53 7.01 1.39 -1.49
N GLN A 54 8.02 1.11 -0.67
CA GLN A 54 8.57 2.05 0.31
C GLN A 54 9.17 3.32 -0.33
N ARG A 55 9.55 3.25 -1.61
CA ARG A 55 10.05 4.40 -2.39
C ARG A 55 8.92 5.20 -3.03
N GLY A 56 7.66 4.79 -2.83
CA GLY A 56 6.50 5.42 -3.44
C GLY A 56 6.31 5.05 -4.91
N LYS A 57 6.93 3.97 -5.39
CA LYS A 57 6.68 3.46 -6.74
C LYS A 57 5.49 2.50 -6.71
N MET A 58 4.47 2.82 -7.49
CA MET A 58 3.33 1.94 -7.72
C MET A 58 3.66 0.89 -8.78
N THR A 59 3.27 -0.34 -8.52
CA THR A 59 3.44 -1.46 -9.45
C THR A 59 2.27 -2.43 -9.33
N THR A 60 1.75 -2.88 -10.46
CA THR A 60 0.80 -3.99 -10.52
C THR A 60 1.54 -5.31 -10.31
N ARG A 61 1.02 -6.18 -9.45
CA ARG A 61 1.64 -7.45 -9.04
C ARG A 61 0.60 -8.55 -9.12
N GLU A 62 0.92 -9.58 -9.88
CA GLU A 62 0.25 -10.87 -9.79
C GLU A 62 0.92 -11.71 -8.68
N ILE A 63 0.11 -12.21 -7.75
CA ILE A 63 0.58 -12.95 -6.57
C ILE A 63 -0.31 -14.16 -6.29
N THR A 64 0.28 -15.18 -5.67
CA THR A 64 -0.45 -16.28 -5.05
C THR A 64 -0.29 -16.16 -3.54
N ALA A 65 -1.34 -15.71 -2.85
CA ALA A 65 -1.34 -15.47 -1.41
C ALA A 65 -1.53 -16.77 -0.63
N HIS A 66 -0.74 -16.97 0.42
CA HIS A 66 -0.75 -18.18 1.22
C HIS A 66 -1.23 -17.96 2.65
N ARG A 67 -0.99 -16.75 3.19
CA ARG A 67 -1.28 -16.45 4.59
C ARG A 67 -1.42 -14.95 4.83
N HIS A 68 -2.36 -14.57 5.69
CA HIS A 68 -2.43 -13.26 6.30
C HIS A 68 -2.04 -13.29 7.79
N ARG A 69 -1.23 -12.32 8.26
CA ARG A 69 -0.97 -12.10 9.69
C ARG A 69 -0.52 -10.67 9.98
N GLY A 70 -1.26 -9.97 10.82
CA GLY A 70 -0.86 -8.66 11.34
C GLY A 70 -0.73 -7.59 10.25
N GLY A 71 -1.70 -7.53 9.33
CA GLY A 71 -1.71 -6.59 8.21
C GLY A 71 -0.70 -6.92 7.11
N LYS A 72 -0.15 -8.14 7.11
CA LYS A 72 0.83 -8.63 6.14
C LYS A 72 0.30 -9.85 5.42
N VAL A 73 0.38 -9.81 4.09
CA VAL A 73 0.12 -10.96 3.22
C VAL A 73 1.45 -11.58 2.80
N TYR A 74 1.58 -12.88 3.02
CA TYR A 74 2.69 -13.71 2.58
C TYR A 74 2.27 -14.41 1.29
N ALA A 75 3.03 -14.18 0.21
CA ALA A 75 2.63 -14.63 -1.11
C ALA A 75 3.84 -14.86 -2.03
N TYR A 76 3.68 -15.81 -2.94
CA TYR A 76 4.56 -15.93 -4.09
C TYR A 76 4.27 -14.80 -5.09
N CYS A 77 5.29 -14.03 -5.48
CA CYS A 77 5.17 -12.96 -6.46
C CYS A 77 5.62 -13.43 -7.85
N HIS A 78 4.69 -13.50 -8.80
CA HIS A 78 4.97 -13.99 -10.16
C HIS A 78 5.92 -13.06 -10.93
N LEU A 79 5.81 -11.75 -10.74
CA LEU A 79 6.71 -10.77 -11.38
C LEU A 79 8.17 -10.85 -10.87
N ARG A 80 8.40 -11.40 -9.67
CA ARG A 80 9.73 -11.52 -9.07
C ARG A 80 10.20 -12.97 -8.92
N HIS A 81 9.37 -13.93 -9.32
CA HIS A 81 9.59 -15.37 -9.18
C HIS A 81 10.09 -15.78 -7.78
N GLY A 82 9.37 -15.37 -6.73
CA GLY A 82 9.72 -15.75 -5.36
C GLY A 82 8.82 -15.19 -4.26
N GLU A 83 9.01 -15.71 -3.05
CA GLU A 83 8.28 -15.33 -1.84
C GLU A 83 8.50 -13.86 -1.45
N ARG A 84 7.41 -13.16 -1.17
CA ARG A 84 7.40 -11.76 -0.73
C ARG A 84 6.34 -11.53 0.34
N THR A 85 6.54 -10.44 1.08
CA THR A 85 5.57 -9.96 2.07
C THR A 85 5.05 -8.61 1.62
N PHE A 86 3.73 -8.49 1.58
CA PHE A 86 3.02 -7.27 1.18
C PHE A 86 2.27 -6.71 2.38
N LEU A 87 2.35 -5.40 2.59
CA LEU A 87 1.53 -4.71 3.59
C LEU A 87 0.16 -4.41 2.99
N VAL A 88 -0.92 -4.84 3.66
CA VAL A 88 -2.30 -4.62 3.17
C VAL A 88 -2.57 -3.13 2.97
N GLU A 89 -2.08 -2.27 3.88
CA GLU A 89 -2.18 -0.80 3.78
C GLU A 89 -1.48 -0.18 2.55
N ASN A 90 -0.59 -0.92 1.90
CA ASN A 90 0.12 -0.49 0.70
C ASN A 90 -0.48 -1.08 -0.58
N ILE A 91 -1.52 -1.91 -0.46
CA ILE A 91 -2.37 -2.28 -1.58
C ILE A 91 -3.28 -1.10 -1.88
N ILE A 92 -3.20 -0.62 -3.12
CA ILE A 92 -3.92 0.56 -3.59
C ILE A 92 -5.12 0.09 -4.41
N GLY A 93 -6.32 0.44 -3.96
CA GLY A 93 -7.54 0.06 -4.67
C GLY A 93 -7.97 -1.40 -4.42
N PRO A 94 -8.79 -1.97 -5.32
CA PRO A 94 -9.33 -3.32 -5.15
C PRO A 94 -8.28 -4.38 -5.50
N VAL A 95 -8.51 -5.59 -4.99
CA VAL A 95 -7.79 -6.80 -5.37
C VAL A 95 -8.59 -7.48 -6.47
N THR A 96 -7.94 -7.83 -7.59
CA THR A 96 -8.61 -8.56 -8.68
C THR A 96 -8.36 -10.04 -8.52
N ASP A 97 -9.44 -10.83 -8.41
CA ASP A 97 -9.37 -12.29 -8.53
C ASP A 97 -9.02 -12.67 -9.98
N MET A 98 -7.95 -13.44 -10.16
CA MET A 98 -7.47 -13.83 -11.49
C MET A 98 -8.26 -15.00 -12.10
N GLU A 99 -9.05 -15.73 -11.30
CA GLU A 99 -9.90 -16.80 -11.80
C GLU A 99 -11.24 -16.26 -12.33
N THR A 100 -11.86 -15.33 -11.59
CA THR A 100 -13.20 -14.82 -11.89
C THR A 100 -13.21 -13.42 -12.50
N GLY A 101 -12.15 -12.63 -12.31
CA GLY A 101 -12.10 -11.21 -12.66
C GLY A 101 -12.81 -10.30 -11.65
N GLU A 102 -13.31 -10.83 -10.53
CA GLU A 102 -14.01 -10.04 -9.51
C GLU A 102 -13.07 -9.06 -8.80
N LEU A 103 -13.61 -7.89 -8.45
CA LEU A 103 -12.92 -6.86 -7.67
C LEU A 103 -13.32 -6.97 -6.20
N LEU A 104 -12.34 -7.26 -5.35
CA LEU A 104 -12.49 -7.51 -3.93
C LEU A 104 -11.93 -6.34 -3.12
N ASP A 105 -12.52 -6.06 -1.97
CA ASP A 105 -11.90 -5.13 -1.02
C ASP A 105 -10.60 -5.76 -0.46
N ALA A 106 -9.51 -4.99 -0.42
CA ALA A 106 -8.19 -5.51 -0.06
C ALA A 106 -8.11 -5.98 1.39
N GLU A 107 -8.82 -5.33 2.32
CA GLU A 107 -8.82 -5.75 3.73
C GLU A 107 -9.73 -6.96 3.90
N ALA A 108 -10.94 -6.93 3.35
CA ALA A 108 -11.86 -8.07 3.41
C ALA A 108 -11.24 -9.33 2.79
N TRP A 109 -10.54 -9.19 1.66
CA TRP A 109 -9.82 -10.28 1.02
C TRP A 109 -8.68 -10.79 1.90
N ALA A 110 -7.86 -9.90 2.45
CA ALA A 110 -6.74 -10.31 3.30
C ALA A 110 -7.21 -11.06 4.55
N GLU A 111 -8.33 -10.65 5.17
CA GLU A 111 -8.93 -11.34 6.32
C GLU A 111 -9.57 -12.70 5.96
N SER A 112 -9.83 -12.95 4.67
CA SER A 112 -10.36 -14.23 4.18
C SER A 112 -9.29 -15.30 3.92
N LEU A 113 -8.00 -14.93 3.97
CA LEU A 113 -6.83 -15.81 3.76
C LEU A 113 -6.40 -16.54 5.04
#